data_AF-A0A0F9LV35-F1
#
_entry.id   AF-A0A0F9LV35-F1
#
_cell.length_a   1.000
_cell.length_b   1.000
_cell.length_c   1.000
_cell.angle_alpha   90.00
_cell.angle_beta   90.00
_cell.angle_gamma   90.00
#
_symmetry.space_group_name_H-M   'P 1'
#
loop_
_entity.id
_entity.type
_entity.pdbx_description
1 polymer ?
#
loop_
_entity_poly.entity_id
_entity_poly.type
_entity_poly.pdbx_seq_one_letter_code
_entity_poly.pdbx_strand_id
1 'polypeptide(L)'
;MYPELGQLALILALLLAVLLSVVPLVGSLTGRDNLQAFARPLASGMFVFIGLSFAILTHAFLTDDFSVAYVANNSNSLLPWYFKFSAVWGGHEGSLLLWILMLSGWTMAVAVFSRRLPAVMISQVLSILGMVSVGFMLFIIVTSNPFDRLLPNVPMDGADLNPLLQDFGLIVHPPMLYMGYVGFSVAFAFAIAALINGR
;
A
#
# COMPACT_ATOMS: atom_id res chain seq x y z
N MET A 1 -8.00 15.74 -11.42
CA MET A 1 -8.28 16.26 -10.07
C MET A 1 -8.36 15.15 -9.03
N TYR A 2 -8.97 13.99 -9.32
CA TYR A 2 -8.86 12.84 -8.42
C TYR A 2 -7.45 12.24 -8.30
N PRO A 3 -6.64 12.10 -9.38
CA PRO A 3 -5.30 11.53 -9.29
C PRO A 3 -4.38 12.25 -8.29
N GLU A 4 -4.48 13.58 -8.22
CA GLU A 4 -3.73 14.39 -7.26
C GLU A 4 -4.12 14.07 -5.80
N LEU A 5 -5.39 13.76 -5.54
CA LEU A 5 -5.84 13.28 -4.22
C LEU A 5 -5.33 11.87 -3.92
N GLY A 6 -5.20 11.00 -4.93
CA GLY A 6 -4.61 9.67 -4.81
C GLY A 6 -3.13 9.73 -4.41
N GLN A 7 -2.37 10.65 -5.03
CA GLN A 7 -1.00 10.92 -4.66
C GLN A 7 -0.87 11.55 -3.27
N LEU A 8 -1.73 12.52 -2.93
CA LEU A 8 -1.76 13.13 -1.61
C LEU A 8 -2.07 12.08 -0.52
N ALA A 9 -3.02 11.19 -0.77
CA ALA A 9 -3.34 10.09 0.13
C ALA A 9 -2.12 9.17 0.35
N LEU A 10 -1.37 8.84 -0.71
CA LEU A 10 -0.15 8.05 -0.61
C LEU A 10 0.95 8.75 0.20
N ILE A 11 1.11 10.07 0.03
CA ILE A 11 2.04 10.88 0.83
C ILE A 11 1.61 10.91 2.30
N LEU A 12 0.32 11.08 2.60
CA LEU A 12 -0.19 11.04 3.97
C LEU A 12 0.02 9.67 4.62
N ALA A 13 -0.20 8.59 3.86
CA ALA A 13 0.12 7.24 4.32
C ALA A 13 1.61 7.08 4.66
N LEU A 14 2.52 7.62 3.84
CA LEU A 14 3.95 7.61 4.11
C LEU A 14 4.27 8.36 5.41
N LEU A 15 3.72 9.56 5.62
CA LEU A 15 3.93 10.32 6.85
C LEU A 15 3.45 9.54 8.09
N LEU A 16 2.28 8.89 8.01
CA LEU A 16 1.77 8.04 9.08
C LEU A 16 2.63 6.80 9.29
N ALA A 17 3.18 6.20 8.24
CA ALA A 17 4.09 5.07 8.32
C ALA A 17 5.42 5.45 9.01
N VAL A 18 5.95 6.65 8.74
CA VAL A 18 7.13 7.18 9.45
C VAL A 18 6.82 7.35 10.94
N LEU A 19 5.67 7.94 11.28
CA LEU A 19 5.26 8.07 12.67
C LEU A 19 5.05 6.69 13.33
N LEU A 20 4.43 5.74 12.62
CA LEU A 20 4.22 4.37 13.09
C LEU A 20 5.56 3.67 13.36
N SER A 21 6.56 3.91 12.53
CA SER A 21 7.89 3.34 12.66
C SER A 21 8.63 3.82 13.90
N VAL A 22 8.43 5.09 14.29
CA VAL A 22 9.26 5.75 15.30
C VAL A 22 8.54 5.89 16.64
N VAL A 23 7.32 6.45 16.65
CA VAL A 23 6.64 6.88 17.88
C VAL A 23 6.36 5.72 18.84
N PRO A 24 5.68 4.63 18.42
CA PRO A 24 5.43 3.53 19.34
C PRO A 24 6.68 2.72 19.67
N LEU A 25 7.68 2.66 18.79
CA LEU A 25 8.98 2.04 19.10
C LEU A 25 9.67 2.78 20.25
N VAL A 26 9.79 4.11 20.15
CA VAL A 26 10.33 4.95 21.24
C VAL A 26 9.52 4.75 22.52
N GLY A 27 8.19 4.68 22.41
CA GLY A 27 7.31 4.37 23.55
C GLY A 27 7.65 3.05 24.22
N SER A 28 7.89 2.00 23.43
CA SER A 28 8.23 0.66 23.92
C SER A 28 9.58 0.61 24.63
N LEU A 29 10.58 1.36 24.13
CA LEU A 29 11.94 1.38 24.67
C LEU A 29 12.07 2.27 25.91
N THR A 30 11.20 3.29 26.04
CA THR A 30 11.21 4.24 27.16
C THR A 30 10.17 3.94 28.24
N GLY A 31 9.36 2.89 28.08
CA GLY A 31 8.28 2.54 29.00
C GLY A 31 7.13 3.56 29.03
N ARG A 32 6.95 4.34 27.96
CA ARG A 32 5.95 5.41 27.87
C ARG A 32 4.67 4.92 27.18
N ASP A 33 3.64 4.62 27.97
CA ASP A 33 2.37 4.05 27.48
C ASP A 33 1.62 4.99 26.52
N ASN A 34 1.73 6.31 26.74
CA ASN A 34 1.12 7.31 25.85
C ASN A 34 1.68 7.26 24.42
N LEU A 35 2.98 6.97 24.26
CA LEU A 35 3.60 6.83 22.95
C LEU A 35 3.25 5.48 22.31
N GLN A 36 3.20 4.40 23.10
CA GLN A 36 2.77 3.08 22.64
C GLN A 36 1.31 3.09 22.12
N ALA A 37 0.44 3.90 22.73
CA ALA A 37 -0.97 4.02 22.35
C ALA A 37 -1.18 4.51 20.91
N PHE A 38 -0.19 5.18 20.29
CA PHE A 38 -0.26 5.63 18.90
C PHE A 38 -0.14 4.48 17.88
N ALA A 39 0.34 3.29 18.27
CA ALA A 39 0.61 2.20 17.32
C ALA A 39 -0.62 1.82 16.48
N ARG A 40 -1.79 1.63 17.14
CA ARG A 40 -3.01 1.19 16.44
C ARG A 40 -3.66 2.30 15.60
N PRO A 41 -3.83 3.55 16.10
CA PRO A 41 -4.37 4.64 15.28
C PRO A 41 -3.51 4.93 14.06
N LEU A 42 -2.18 4.94 14.19
CA LEU A 42 -1.28 5.19 13.07
C LEU A 42 -1.34 4.07 12.02
N ALA A 43 -1.37 2.80 12.44
CA ALA A 43 -1.57 1.66 11.54
C ALA A 43 -2.91 1.74 10.79
N SER A 44 -3.99 2.12 11.51
CA SER A 44 -5.32 2.28 10.92
C SER A 44 -5.35 3.42 9.90
N GLY A 45 -4.79 4.58 10.25
CA GLY A 45 -4.72 5.72 9.34
C GLY A 45 -3.90 5.42 8.10
N MET A 46 -2.74 4.77 8.26
CA MET A 46 -1.90 4.33 7.13
C MET A 46 -2.70 3.43 6.18
N PHE A 47 -3.40 2.42 6.69
CA PHE A 47 -4.25 1.53 5.88
C PHE A 47 -5.36 2.28 5.14
N VAL A 48 -6.06 3.20 5.82
CA VAL A 48 -7.14 3.99 5.21
C VAL A 48 -6.63 4.84 4.05
N PHE A 49 -5.50 5.53 4.21
CA PHE A 49 -4.95 6.38 3.16
C PHE A 49 -4.37 5.59 1.98
N ILE A 50 -3.75 4.42 2.22
CA ILE A 50 -3.33 3.51 1.15
C ILE A 50 -4.55 2.99 0.39
N GLY A 51 -5.59 2.54 1.11
CA GLY A 51 -6.84 2.08 0.51
C GLY A 51 -7.52 3.16 -0.32
N LEU A 52 -7.53 4.41 0.16
CA LEU A 52 -8.04 5.56 -0.59
C LEU A 52 -7.23 5.81 -1.87
N SER A 53 -5.89 5.78 -1.78
CA SER A 53 -5.01 5.91 -2.95
C SER A 53 -5.29 4.83 -3.99
N PHE A 54 -5.36 3.56 -3.58
CA PHE A 54 -5.68 2.43 -4.46
C PHE A 54 -7.07 2.54 -5.08
N ALA A 55 -8.08 2.97 -4.31
CA ALA A 55 -9.44 3.15 -4.81
C ALA A 55 -9.52 4.29 -5.85
N ILE A 56 -8.78 5.38 -5.65
CA ILE A 56 -8.70 6.49 -6.61
C ILE A 56 -8.01 6.04 -7.90
N LEU A 57 -6.91 5.27 -7.81
CA LEU A 57 -6.26 4.71 -8.99
C LEU A 57 -7.20 3.76 -9.75
N THR A 58 -7.90 2.91 -9.02
CA THR A 58 -8.92 2.01 -9.57
C THR A 58 -10.01 2.78 -10.30
N HIS A 59 -10.50 3.86 -9.71
CA HIS A 59 -11.49 4.72 -10.33
C HIS A 59 -10.96 5.30 -11.65
N ALA A 60 -9.71 5.80 -11.66
CA ALA A 60 -9.06 6.33 -12.87
C ALA A 60 -9.00 5.30 -14.01
N PHE A 61 -8.69 4.03 -13.73
CA PHE A 61 -8.76 2.95 -14.72
C PHE A 61 -10.18 2.70 -15.22
N LEU A 62 -11.16 2.62 -14.32
CA LEU A 62 -12.55 2.30 -14.68
C LEU A 62 -13.25 3.43 -15.46
N THR A 63 -12.80 4.67 -15.32
CA THR A 63 -13.33 5.83 -16.04
C THR A 63 -12.44 6.30 -17.18
N ASP A 64 -11.43 5.52 -17.58
CA ASP A 64 -10.53 5.83 -18.70
C ASP A 64 -9.85 7.20 -18.56
N ASP A 65 -9.36 7.54 -17.36
CA ASP A 65 -8.64 8.79 -17.13
C ASP A 65 -7.21 8.71 -17.69
N PHE A 66 -7.09 8.84 -19.02
CA PHE A 66 -5.82 8.81 -19.75
C PHE A 66 -4.91 10.01 -19.47
N SER A 67 -5.33 10.97 -18.64
CA SER A 67 -4.41 11.99 -18.16
C SER A 67 -3.41 11.45 -17.12
N VAL A 68 -3.67 10.24 -16.56
CA VAL A 68 -2.71 9.48 -15.76
C VAL A 68 -1.87 8.59 -16.67
N ALA A 69 -0.54 8.74 -16.63
CA ALA A 69 0.40 8.00 -17.47
C ALA A 69 0.24 6.48 -17.32
N TYR A 70 0.04 6.01 -16.09
CA TYR A 70 -0.12 4.59 -15.82
C TYR A 70 -1.40 4.02 -16.45
N VAL A 71 -2.52 4.76 -16.39
CA VAL A 71 -3.80 4.37 -17.03
C VAL A 71 -3.65 4.37 -18.55
N ALA A 72 -3.09 5.45 -19.10
CA ALA A 72 -2.88 5.59 -20.54
C ALA A 72 -1.97 4.52 -21.14
N ASN A 73 -1.05 3.96 -20.37
CA ASN A 73 -0.12 2.93 -20.86
C ASN A 73 -0.63 1.49 -20.69
N ASN A 74 -1.72 1.27 -19.94
CA ASN A 74 -2.16 -0.09 -19.54
C ASN A 74 -3.67 -0.34 -19.71
N SER A 75 -4.41 0.55 -20.37
CA SER A 75 -5.85 0.42 -20.56
C SER A 75 -6.32 1.27 -21.73
N ASN A 76 -7.38 0.84 -22.41
CA ASN A 76 -8.07 1.60 -23.45
C ASN A 76 -9.59 1.57 -23.24
N SER A 77 -10.29 2.44 -23.96
CA SER A 77 -11.73 2.63 -23.84
C SER A 77 -12.56 1.37 -24.10
N LEU A 78 -12.09 0.48 -24.99
CA LEU A 78 -12.76 -0.76 -25.39
C LEU A 78 -12.49 -1.96 -24.47
N LEU A 79 -11.51 -1.84 -23.56
CA LEU A 79 -11.14 -2.92 -22.64
C LEU A 79 -12.33 -3.25 -21.71
N PRO A 80 -12.72 -4.52 -21.57
CA PRO A 80 -13.78 -4.89 -20.64
C PRO A 80 -13.48 -4.42 -19.21
N TRP A 81 -14.50 -3.95 -18.49
CA TRP A 81 -14.32 -3.29 -17.19
C TRP A 81 -13.57 -4.13 -16.14
N TYR A 82 -13.71 -5.46 -16.18
CA TYR A 82 -13.01 -6.36 -15.26
C TYR A 82 -11.51 -6.44 -15.57
N PHE A 83 -11.11 -6.29 -16.84
CA PHE A 83 -9.71 -6.15 -17.21
C PHE A 83 -9.17 -4.75 -16.91
N LYS A 84 -10.00 -3.69 -17.01
CA LYS A 84 -9.64 -2.36 -16.48
C LYS A 84 -9.38 -2.41 -14.98
N PHE A 85 -10.22 -3.13 -14.23
CA PHE A 85 -10.03 -3.32 -12.79
C PHE A 85 -8.72 -4.07 -12.48
N SER A 86 -8.44 -5.18 -13.18
CA SER A 86 -7.19 -5.91 -12.97
C SER A 86 -5.95 -5.22 -13.53
N ALA A 87 -6.09 -4.33 -14.51
CA ALA A 87 -5.00 -3.50 -15.02
C ALA A 87 -4.40 -2.59 -13.95
N VAL A 88 -5.16 -2.27 -12.88
CA VAL A 88 -4.67 -1.55 -11.70
C VAL A 88 -3.42 -2.19 -11.10
N TRP A 89 -3.21 -3.49 -11.26
CA TRP A 89 -2.01 -4.20 -10.84
C TRP A 89 -1.32 -4.96 -11.99
N GLY A 90 -1.66 -4.65 -13.24
CA GLY A 90 -1.10 -5.31 -14.42
C GLY A 90 0.31 -4.84 -14.78
N GLY A 91 0.70 -3.67 -14.28
CA GLY A 91 2.02 -3.07 -14.49
C GLY A 91 2.84 -2.92 -13.20
N HIS A 92 4.01 -2.31 -13.31
CA HIS A 92 4.97 -2.22 -12.22
C HIS A 92 4.50 -1.32 -11.06
N GLU A 93 4.00 -0.13 -11.38
CA GLU A 93 3.55 0.88 -10.41
C GLU A 93 2.33 0.37 -9.62
N GLY A 94 1.37 -0.20 -10.34
CA GLY A 94 0.15 -0.74 -9.77
C GLY A 94 0.34 -1.98 -8.92
N SER A 95 1.20 -2.91 -9.37
CA SER A 95 1.53 -4.10 -8.58
C SER A 95 2.27 -3.75 -7.28
N LEU A 96 3.15 -2.75 -7.29
CA LEU A 96 3.74 -2.21 -6.06
C LEU A 96 2.70 -1.57 -5.15
N LEU A 97 1.73 -0.81 -5.67
CA LEU A 97 0.66 -0.25 -4.83
C LEU A 97 -0.21 -1.36 -4.21
N LEU A 98 -0.53 -2.41 -4.97
CA LEU A 98 -1.23 -3.59 -4.46
C LEU A 98 -0.43 -4.29 -3.36
N TRP A 99 0.89 -4.43 -3.52
CA TRP A 99 1.78 -4.98 -2.51
C TRP A 99 1.71 -4.16 -1.21
N ILE A 100 1.77 -2.83 -1.31
CA ILE A 100 1.68 -1.90 -0.16
C ILE A 100 0.29 -1.99 0.50
N LEU A 101 -0.77 -2.15 -0.29
CA LEU A 101 -2.12 -2.40 0.21
C LEU A 101 -2.20 -3.70 1.02
N MET A 102 -1.58 -4.79 0.53
CA MET A 102 -1.53 -6.06 1.27
C MET A 102 -0.71 -5.93 2.56
N LEU A 103 0.43 -5.22 2.54
CA LEU A 103 1.26 -5.01 3.73
C LEU A 103 0.50 -4.21 4.79
N SER A 104 -0.17 -3.13 4.39
CA SER A 104 -0.96 -2.31 5.30
C SER A 104 -2.19 -3.06 5.81
N GLY A 105 -2.80 -3.93 5.00
CA GLY A 105 -3.86 -4.84 5.42
C GLY A 105 -3.40 -5.81 6.51
N TRP A 106 -2.23 -6.44 6.35
CA TRP A 106 -1.62 -7.28 7.39
C TRP A 106 -1.26 -6.49 8.64
N THR A 107 -0.72 -5.28 8.48
CA THR A 107 -0.40 -4.37 9.60
C THR A 107 -1.66 -4.03 10.39
N MET A 108 -2.76 -3.72 9.70
CA MET A 108 -4.05 -3.47 10.32
C MET A 108 -4.62 -4.72 11.01
N ALA A 109 -4.50 -5.90 10.39
CA ALA A 109 -4.91 -7.16 10.99
C ALA A 109 -4.17 -7.43 12.31
N VAL A 110 -2.85 -7.22 12.36
CA VAL A 110 -2.07 -7.31 13.60
C VAL A 110 -2.55 -6.30 14.63
N ALA A 111 -2.80 -5.05 14.23
CA ALA A 111 -3.27 -3.99 15.13
C ALA A 111 -4.63 -4.33 15.76
N VAL A 112 -5.53 -4.96 15.01
CA VAL A 112 -6.91 -5.26 15.43
C VAL A 112 -7.00 -6.57 16.22
N PHE A 113 -6.34 -7.64 15.76
CA PHE A 113 -6.54 -8.99 16.29
C PHE A 113 -5.56 -9.38 17.41
N SER A 114 -4.42 -8.71 17.54
CA SER A 114 -3.40 -9.07 18.55
C SER A 114 -3.60 -8.37 19.90
N ARG A 115 -4.84 -8.18 20.35
CA ARG A 115 -5.18 -7.40 21.57
C ARG A 115 -4.71 -8.02 22.88
N ARG A 116 -4.43 -9.33 22.88
CA ARG A 116 -4.01 -10.08 24.07
C ARG A 116 -2.50 -10.02 24.32
N LEU A 117 -1.72 -9.51 23.37
CA LEU A 117 -0.28 -9.38 23.52
C LEU A 117 0.10 -8.15 24.35
N PRO A 118 1.25 -8.16 25.05
CA PRO A 118 1.77 -6.98 25.75
C PRO A 118 1.90 -5.78 24.82
N ALA A 119 1.59 -4.58 25.34
CA ALA A 119 1.64 -3.33 24.57
C ALA A 119 3.01 -3.11 23.91
N VAL A 120 4.09 -3.35 24.65
CA VAL A 120 5.49 -3.27 24.18
C VAL A 120 5.71 -4.10 22.92
N MET A 121 5.27 -5.36 22.91
CA MET A 121 5.43 -6.27 21.77
C MET A 121 4.65 -5.75 20.56
N ILE A 122 3.40 -5.33 20.74
CA ILE A 122 2.58 -4.78 19.64
C ILE A 122 3.19 -3.51 19.08
N SER A 123 3.67 -2.61 19.93
CA SER A 123 4.31 -1.37 19.51
C SER A 123 5.53 -1.65 18.65
N GLN A 124 6.40 -2.57 19.05
CA GLN A 124 7.59 -2.93 18.27
C GLN A 124 7.22 -3.59 16.94
N VAL A 125 6.32 -4.58 16.95
CA VAL A 125 5.88 -5.28 15.72
C VAL A 125 5.29 -4.30 14.71
N LEU A 126 4.36 -3.44 15.15
CA LEU A 126 3.74 -2.46 14.26
C LEU A 126 4.75 -1.40 13.78
N SER A 127 5.72 -1.02 14.60
CA SER A 127 6.81 -0.15 14.16
C SER A 127 7.69 -0.78 13.09
N ILE A 128 8.04 -2.07 13.22
CA ILE A 128 8.86 -2.75 12.21
C ILE A 128 8.09 -2.88 10.89
N LEU A 129 6.79 -3.21 10.94
CA LEU A 129 5.93 -3.19 9.74
C LEU A 129 5.81 -1.79 9.14
N GLY A 130 5.75 -0.76 9.99
CA GLY A 130 5.84 0.64 9.59
C GLY A 130 7.14 0.92 8.81
N MET A 131 8.30 0.45 9.29
CA MET A 131 9.59 0.69 8.64
C MET A 131 9.66 0.06 7.25
N VAL A 132 9.16 -1.18 7.12
CA VAL A 132 9.04 -1.85 5.82
C VAL A 132 8.12 -1.03 4.90
N SER A 133 6.97 -0.59 5.43
CA SER A 133 6.00 0.23 4.69
C SER A 133 6.60 1.55 4.19
N VAL A 134 7.42 2.23 5.02
CA VAL A 134 8.15 3.45 4.63
C VAL A 134 9.06 3.19 3.43
N GLY A 135 9.82 2.10 3.45
CA GLY A 135 10.73 1.76 2.34
C GLY A 135 9.99 1.63 1.00
N PHE A 136 8.91 0.84 0.97
CA PHE A 136 8.12 0.65 -0.25
C PHE A 136 7.36 1.92 -0.67
N MET A 137 6.83 2.68 0.28
CA MET A 137 6.14 3.94 -0.03
C MET A 137 7.09 5.04 -0.54
N LEU A 138 8.31 5.13 -0.02
CA LEU A 138 9.33 6.01 -0.58
C LEU A 138 9.71 5.59 -1.99
N PHE A 139 9.90 4.29 -2.22
CA PHE A 139 10.22 3.77 -3.54
C PHE A 139 9.12 4.13 -4.55
N ILE A 140 7.86 3.76 -4.29
CA ILE A 140 6.77 4.02 -5.24
C ILE A 140 6.57 5.53 -5.49
N ILE A 141 6.69 6.40 -4.48
CA ILE A 141 6.51 7.85 -4.66
C ILE A 141 7.63 8.46 -5.50
N VAL A 142 8.87 7.99 -5.37
CA VAL A 142 10.04 8.62 -6.00
C VAL A 142 10.37 8.01 -7.37
N THR A 143 10.15 6.69 -7.55
CA THR A 143 10.64 5.96 -8.73
C THR A 143 9.56 5.32 -9.57
N SER A 144 8.34 5.14 -9.06
CA SER A 144 7.29 4.35 -9.73
C SER A 144 5.90 4.87 -9.39
N ASN A 145 5.71 6.19 -9.52
CA ASN A 145 4.50 6.85 -9.05
C ASN A 145 3.31 6.54 -9.98
N PRO A 146 2.26 5.85 -9.49
CA PRO A 146 1.12 5.47 -10.34
C PRO A 146 0.23 6.66 -10.74
N PHE A 147 0.47 7.85 -10.17
CA PHE A 147 -0.32 9.06 -10.44
C PHE A 147 0.39 10.08 -11.33
N ASP A 148 1.51 9.72 -11.95
CA ASP A 148 2.20 10.60 -12.89
C ASP A 148 1.27 11.07 -14.02
N ARG A 149 1.38 12.34 -14.38
CA ARG A 149 0.41 13.05 -15.23
C ARG A 149 0.97 13.29 -16.63
N LEU A 150 0.14 13.14 -17.66
CA LEU A 150 0.45 13.46 -19.06
C LEU A 150 -0.10 14.83 -19.47
N LEU A 151 -0.03 15.83 -18.59
CA LEU A 151 -0.56 17.17 -18.88
C LEU A 151 0.50 18.05 -19.59
N PRO A 152 0.11 18.86 -20.59
CA PRO A 152 -1.23 19.00 -21.18
C PRO A 152 -1.56 17.97 -22.27
N ASN A 153 -0.60 17.16 -22.70
CA ASN A 153 -0.69 16.25 -23.85
C ASN A 153 -1.40 14.93 -23.49
N VAL A 154 -2.68 15.01 -23.14
CA VAL A 154 -3.51 13.83 -22.81
C VAL A 154 -3.89 13.11 -24.10
N PRO A 155 -3.63 11.80 -24.24
CA PRO A 155 -4.03 11.05 -25.42
C PRO A 155 -5.55 10.83 -25.46
N MET A 156 -6.11 10.71 -26.67
CA MET A 156 -7.55 10.49 -26.88
C MET A 156 -8.02 9.09 -26.44
N ASP A 157 -7.13 8.11 -26.50
CA ASP A 157 -7.33 6.76 -25.98
C ASP A 157 -5.98 6.23 -25.46
N GLY A 158 -6.03 5.25 -24.58
CA GLY A 158 -4.83 4.61 -24.03
C GLY A 158 -4.33 3.44 -24.88
N ALA A 159 -3.15 2.95 -24.53
CA ALA A 159 -2.61 1.70 -25.01
C ALA A 159 -3.41 0.50 -24.46
N ASP A 160 -3.24 -0.67 -25.05
CA ASP A 160 -3.90 -1.86 -24.53
C ASP A 160 -3.20 -2.43 -23.29
N LEU A 161 -3.96 -3.12 -22.44
CA LEU A 161 -3.37 -4.02 -21.46
C LEU A 161 -2.64 -5.12 -22.23
N ASN A 162 -1.43 -5.49 -21.79
CA ASN A 162 -0.67 -6.56 -22.43
C ASN A 162 -1.57 -7.78 -22.68
N PRO A 163 -1.72 -8.25 -23.93
CA PRO A 163 -2.65 -9.34 -24.26
C PRO A 163 -2.43 -10.62 -23.45
N LEU A 164 -1.22 -10.86 -22.97
CA LEU A 164 -0.90 -12.01 -22.11
C LEU A 164 -1.50 -11.91 -20.70
N LEU A 165 -1.93 -10.71 -20.30
CA LEU A 165 -2.53 -10.44 -18.99
C LEU A 165 -4.06 -10.31 -19.08
N GLN A 166 -4.65 -10.48 -20.26
CA GLN A 166 -6.10 -10.45 -20.47
C GLN A 166 -6.73 -11.83 -20.23
N ASP A 167 -6.48 -12.40 -19.05
CA ASP A 167 -7.00 -13.69 -18.64
C ASP A 167 -7.43 -13.69 -17.16
N PHE A 168 -8.20 -14.71 -16.77
CA PHE A 168 -8.68 -14.83 -15.40
C PHE A 168 -7.55 -14.95 -14.37
N GLY A 169 -6.40 -15.49 -14.78
CA GLY A 169 -5.20 -15.60 -13.96
C GLY A 169 -4.72 -14.25 -13.46
N LEU A 170 -4.62 -13.21 -14.30
CA LEU A 170 -4.24 -11.87 -13.84
C LEU A 170 -5.18 -11.35 -12.74
N ILE A 171 -6.48 -11.61 -12.86
CA ILE A 171 -7.47 -11.07 -11.92
C ILE A 171 -7.24 -11.63 -10.51
N VAL A 172 -6.88 -12.92 -10.39
CA VAL A 172 -6.86 -13.61 -9.10
C VAL A 172 -5.44 -13.86 -8.58
N HIS A 173 -4.48 -14.14 -9.45
CA HIS A 173 -3.15 -14.62 -9.05
C HIS A 173 -2.34 -13.58 -8.26
N PRO A 174 -2.13 -12.33 -8.73
CA PRO A 174 -1.32 -11.35 -7.99
C PRO A 174 -1.87 -11.02 -6.59
N PRO A 175 -3.19 -10.78 -6.40
CA PRO A 175 -3.74 -10.58 -5.05
C PRO A 175 -3.51 -11.77 -4.12
N MET A 176 -3.73 -13.02 -4.59
CA MET A 176 -3.49 -14.21 -3.78
C MET A 176 -1.99 -14.39 -3.45
N LEU A 177 -1.13 -14.14 -4.43
CA LEU A 177 0.32 -14.28 -4.29
C LEU A 177 0.86 -13.26 -3.27
N TYR A 178 0.45 -11.98 -3.36
CA TYR A 178 0.86 -10.97 -2.40
C TYR A 178 0.24 -11.17 -1.02
N MET A 179 -1.00 -11.66 -0.92
CA MET A 179 -1.58 -12.01 0.37
C MET A 179 -0.69 -13.00 1.15
N GLY A 180 -0.12 -14.00 0.46
CA GLY A 180 0.83 -14.94 1.04
C GLY A 180 2.23 -14.35 1.30
N TYR A 181 2.91 -13.85 0.25
CA TYR A 181 4.30 -13.39 0.37
C TYR A 181 4.47 -12.21 1.32
N VAL A 182 3.58 -11.23 1.25
CA VAL A 182 3.64 -10.04 2.12
C VAL A 182 3.30 -10.40 3.56
N GLY A 183 2.50 -11.45 3.78
CA GLY A 183 2.20 -11.97 5.11
C GLY A 183 3.44 -12.39 5.90
N PHE A 184 4.52 -12.83 5.24
CA PHE A 184 5.77 -13.17 5.91
C PHE A 184 6.44 -11.97 6.61
N SER A 185 6.14 -10.73 6.19
CA SER A 185 6.60 -9.53 6.90
C SER A 185 6.09 -9.47 8.34
N VAL A 186 4.92 -10.06 8.63
CA VAL A 186 4.39 -10.17 9.99
C VAL A 186 5.26 -11.09 10.85
N ALA A 187 5.58 -12.28 10.35
CA ALA A 187 6.46 -13.22 11.06
C ALA A 187 7.85 -12.62 11.31
N PHE A 188 8.41 -11.94 10.30
CA PHE A 188 9.64 -11.16 10.42
C PHE A 188 9.54 -10.10 11.52
N ALA A 189 8.49 -9.29 11.54
CA ALA A 189 8.31 -8.24 12.54
C ALA A 189 8.20 -8.79 13.97
N PHE A 190 7.52 -9.92 14.16
CA PHE A 190 7.49 -10.61 15.45
C PHE A 190 8.87 -11.14 15.87
N ALA A 191 9.63 -11.72 14.94
CA ALA A 191 10.98 -12.21 15.24
C ALA A 191 11.92 -11.06 15.65
N ILE A 192 11.90 -9.94 14.92
CA ILE A 192 12.71 -8.77 15.28
C ILE A 192 12.26 -8.16 16.61
N ALA A 193 10.95 -8.07 16.88
CA ALA A 193 10.44 -7.61 18.17
C ALA A 193 10.88 -8.52 19.33
N ALA A 194 10.89 -9.85 19.14
CA ALA A 194 11.41 -10.78 20.14
C ALA A 194 12.91 -10.54 20.43
N LEU A 195 13.72 -10.37 19.39
CA LEU A 195 15.15 -10.07 19.51
C LEU A 195 15.41 -8.76 20.26
N ILE A 196 14.62 -7.71 20.01
CA ILE A 196 14.70 -6.44 20.75
C ILE A 196 14.50 -6.65 22.26
N ASN A 197 13.65 -7.60 22.65
CA ASN A 197 13.38 -7.93 24.05
C ASN A 197 14.31 -9.02 24.61
N GLY A 198 15.33 -9.45 23.86
CA GLY A 198 16.28 -10.48 24.30
C GLY A 198 15.67 -11.89 24.40
N ARG A 199 14.70 -12.22 23.54
CA ARG A 199 14.03 -13.52 23.47
C ARG A 199 14.21 -14.18 22.12
#